data_AF-A0A0X8VD96-F1
#
_entry.id   AF-A0A0X8VD96-F1
#
_cell.length_a   1.000
_cell.length_b   1.000
_cell.length_c   1.000
_cell.angle_alpha   90.00
_cell.angle_beta   90.00
_cell.angle_gamma   90.00
#
_symmetry.space_group_name_H-M   'P 1'
#
loop_
_entity.id
_entity.type
_entity.pdbx_description
1 polymer ?
#
loop_
_entity_poly.entity_id
_entity_poly.type
_entity_poly.pdbx_seq_one_letter_code
_entity_poly.pdbx_strand_id
1 'polypeptide(L)'
;MSFSVDLSSLDVLKKSQGLGKEGRIQRYIDQEVIRRMALFTPFGTGALQNSAYGKNGEVIYTVPYAKFLYYGKVMVSTSTGSTWARAGEEKVVANRALTFKGAPMRGSYWFLRMKAHYGREILKGAGRQIGK
;
A
#
# COMPACT_ATOMS: atom_id res chain seq x y z
N MET A 1 -19.36 13.03 41.97
CA MET A 1 -17.88 12.92 42.06
C MET A 1 -17.34 12.68 40.67
N SER A 2 -16.46 13.55 40.18
CA SER A 2 -15.74 13.34 38.91
C SER A 2 -14.27 13.14 39.22
N PHE A 3 -13.67 12.06 38.72
CA PHE A 3 -12.24 11.86 38.77
C PHE A 3 -11.64 12.29 37.43
N SER A 4 -10.52 13.01 37.48
CA SER A 4 -9.74 13.40 36.32
C SER A 4 -8.39 12.69 36.38
N VAL A 5 -8.01 12.00 35.31
CA VAL A 5 -6.74 11.28 35.19
C VAL A 5 -5.89 11.98 34.14
N ASP A 6 -4.66 12.33 34.50
CA ASP A 6 -3.68 12.91 33.58
C ASP A 6 -3.05 11.82 32.71
N LEU A 7 -3.27 11.91 31.39
CA LEU A 7 -2.79 10.96 30.40
C LEU A 7 -1.44 11.36 29.78
N SER A 8 -0.84 12.48 30.21
CA SER A 8 0.46 12.95 29.71
C SER A 8 1.57 11.90 29.90
N SER A 9 1.50 11.13 30.99
CA SER A 9 2.40 10.01 31.26
C SER A 9 2.24 8.86 30.25
N LEU A 10 1.05 8.65 29.68
CA LEU A 10 0.83 7.60 28.67
C LEU A 10 1.51 7.91 27.34
N ASP A 11 1.55 9.18 26.93
CA ASP A 11 2.22 9.55 25.68
C ASP A 11 3.74 9.44 25.80
N VAL A 12 4.29 9.75 26.98
CA VAL A 12 5.69 9.48 27.31
C VAL A 12 5.97 7.98 27.26
N LEU A 13 5.09 7.15 27.85
CA LEU A 13 5.23 5.69 27.81
C LEU A 13 5.09 5.12 26.39
N LYS A 14 4.12 5.58 25.59
CA LYS A 14 3.99 5.17 24.19
C LYS A 14 5.25 5.52 23.40
N LYS A 15 5.79 6.72 23.60
CA LYS A 15 7.01 7.17 22.93
C LYS A 15 8.22 6.34 23.36
N SER A 16 8.38 6.05 24.65
CA SER A 16 9.48 5.21 25.16
C SER A 16 9.38 3.76 24.64
N GLN A 17 8.17 3.25 24.46
CA GLN A 17 7.91 1.94 23.84
C GLN A 17 8.04 1.93 22.31
N GLY A 18 8.33 3.07 21.68
CA GLY A 18 8.51 3.20 20.22
C GLY A 18 7.22 3.30 19.41
N LEU A 19 6.07 3.54 20.07
CA LEU A 19 4.72 3.70 19.49
C LEU A 19 4.41 5.13 19.02
N GLY A 20 5.39 6.04 19.07
CA GLY A 20 5.23 7.41 18.56
C GLY A 20 5.17 7.48 17.02
N LYS A 21 4.73 8.63 16.51
CA LYS A 21 4.79 8.95 15.06
C LYS A 21 6.24 8.88 14.57
N GLU A 22 6.44 8.20 13.45
CA GLU A 22 7.75 7.83 12.89
C GLU A 22 8.65 7.05 13.87
N GLY A 23 8.06 6.50 14.93
CA GLY A 23 8.74 5.68 15.92
C GLY A 23 9.19 4.35 15.35
N ARG A 24 9.99 3.63 16.14
CA ARG A 24 10.59 2.36 15.75
C ARG A 24 9.58 1.32 15.27
N ILE A 25 8.40 1.26 15.91
CA ILE A 25 7.35 0.31 15.55
C ILE A 25 6.71 0.68 14.21
N GLN A 26 6.44 1.96 13.96
CA GLN A 26 5.91 2.41 12.68
C GLN A 26 6.90 2.12 11.54
N ARG A 27 8.18 2.45 11.71
CA ARG A 27 9.23 2.15 10.71
C ARG A 27 9.33 0.65 10.41
N TYR A 28 9.22 -0.21 11.42
CA TYR A 28 9.19 -1.66 11.23
C TYR A 28 8.01 -2.11 10.38
N ILE A 29 6.80 -1.60 10.68
CA ILE A 29 5.59 -1.92 9.92
C ILE A 29 5.75 -1.44 8.47
N ASP A 30 6.19 -0.20 8.25
CA ASP A 30 6.37 0.37 6.92
C ASP A 30 7.37 -0.45 6.08
N GLN A 31 8.50 -0.84 6.68
CA GLN A 31 9.50 -1.68 6.02
C GLN A 31 8.95 -3.07 5.66
N GLU A 32 8.24 -3.73 6.59
CA GLU A 32 7.66 -5.04 6.31
C GLU A 32 6.56 -4.97 5.25
N VAL A 33 5.73 -3.92 5.27
CA VAL A 33 4.71 -3.67 4.25
C VAL A 33 5.36 -3.55 2.87
N ILE A 34 6.37 -2.69 2.72
CA ILE A 34 7.07 -2.51 1.44
C ILE A 34 7.75 -3.81 0.99
N ARG A 35 8.45 -4.49 1.91
CA ARG A 35 9.16 -5.75 1.62
C ARG A 35 8.21 -6.84 1.13
N ARG A 36 7.05 -7.01 1.79
CA ARG A 36 6.08 -8.05 1.42
C ARG A 36 5.27 -7.67 0.19
N MET A 37 5.00 -6.38 -0.02
CA MET A 37 4.32 -5.88 -1.22
C MET A 37 5.08 -6.16 -2.51
N ALA A 38 6.41 -6.28 -2.47
CA ALA A 38 7.23 -6.63 -3.62
C ALA A 38 6.74 -7.91 -4.35
N LEU A 39 6.19 -8.89 -3.63
CA LEU A 39 5.68 -10.14 -4.20
C LEU A 39 4.34 -9.98 -4.93
N PHE A 40 3.51 -9.02 -4.51
CA PHE A 40 2.16 -8.80 -5.04
C PHE A 40 2.11 -7.68 -6.09
N THR A 41 3.06 -6.76 -6.05
CA THR A 41 3.12 -5.60 -6.95
C THR A 41 3.33 -6.07 -8.40
N PRO A 42 2.59 -5.58 -9.40
CA PRO A 42 2.87 -5.87 -10.80
C PRO A 42 4.32 -5.58 -11.19
N PHE A 43 4.94 -6.51 -11.93
CA PHE A 43 6.35 -6.42 -12.30
C PHE A 43 6.53 -6.41 -13.82
N GLY A 44 6.98 -5.26 -14.34
CA GLY A 44 7.47 -5.10 -15.71
C GLY A 44 8.99 -4.90 -15.68
N THR A 45 9.41 -3.63 -15.65
CA THR A 45 10.83 -3.22 -15.52
C THR A 45 11.29 -3.00 -14.08
N GLY A 46 10.39 -3.13 -13.10
CA GLY A 46 10.64 -2.85 -11.68
C GLY A 46 10.36 -1.41 -11.24
N ALA A 47 10.12 -0.47 -12.15
CA ALA A 47 9.88 0.94 -11.83
C ALA A 47 8.75 1.16 -10.81
N LEU A 48 7.61 0.45 -10.96
CA LEU A 48 6.51 0.52 -10.00
C LEU A 48 6.96 0.12 -8.59
N GLN A 49 7.60 -1.04 -8.45
CA GLN A 49 8.06 -1.56 -7.18
C GLN A 49 9.11 -0.64 -6.53
N ASN A 50 10.06 -0.15 -7.32
CA ASN A 50 11.15 0.70 -6.83
C ASN A 50 10.68 2.11 -6.47
N SER A 51 9.53 2.55 -6.99
CA SER A 51 8.92 3.85 -6.65
C SER A 51 8.14 3.86 -5.32
N ALA A 52 7.97 2.69 -4.69
CA ALA A 52 7.16 2.55 -3.49
C ALA A 52 7.95 2.94 -2.23
N TYR A 53 7.37 3.79 -1.39
CA TYR A 53 7.92 4.10 -0.06
C TYR A 53 6.83 4.38 0.96
N GLY A 54 7.17 4.18 2.24
CA GLY A 54 6.30 4.49 3.37
C GLY A 54 6.49 5.93 3.84
N LYS A 55 5.40 6.65 4.12
CA LYS A 55 5.43 7.98 4.72
C LYS A 55 4.22 8.14 5.64
N ASN A 56 4.46 8.38 6.94
CA ASN A 56 3.40 8.61 7.93
C ASN A 56 2.30 7.53 7.97
N GLY A 57 2.63 6.26 7.70
CA GLY A 57 1.65 5.16 7.67
C GLY A 57 0.89 5.03 6.35
N GLU A 58 1.25 5.82 5.34
CA GLU A 58 0.79 5.67 3.97
C GLU A 58 1.87 5.00 3.11
N VAL A 59 1.42 4.25 2.09
CA VAL A 59 2.30 3.73 1.04
C VAL A 59 2.11 4.57 -0.21
N ILE A 60 3.16 5.26 -0.63
CA ILE A 60 3.16 6.17 -1.76
C ILE A 60 3.87 5.51 -2.96
N TYR A 61 3.27 5.64 -4.14
CA TYR A 61 3.85 5.30 -5.43
C TYR A 61 3.97 6.55 -6.28
N THR A 62 5.16 6.83 -6.83
CA THR A 62 5.41 8.07 -7.59
C THR A 62 5.15 7.95 -9.08
N VAL A 63 4.92 6.73 -9.60
CA VAL A 63 4.68 6.52 -11.02
C VAL A 63 3.22 6.81 -11.41
N PRO A 64 2.96 7.52 -12.52
CA PRO A 64 1.62 8.00 -12.88
C PRO A 64 0.63 6.86 -13.16
N TYR A 65 1.13 5.73 -13.64
CA TYR A 65 0.31 4.55 -13.96
C TYR A 65 -0.01 3.66 -12.74
N ALA A 66 0.49 3.99 -11.53
CA ALA A 66 0.26 3.18 -10.33
C ALA A 66 -1.23 3.02 -10.02
N LYS A 67 -2.00 4.10 -10.11
CA LYS A 67 -3.45 4.10 -9.85
C LYS A 67 -4.19 3.17 -10.81
N PHE A 68 -3.87 3.24 -12.11
CA PHE A 68 -4.48 2.39 -13.13
C PHE A 68 -4.21 0.90 -12.86
N LEU A 69 -2.95 0.53 -12.60
CA LEU A 69 -2.59 -0.84 -12.27
C LEU A 69 -3.22 -1.31 -10.95
N TYR A 70 -3.36 -0.42 -9.97
CA TYR A 70 -3.93 -0.75 -8.67
C TYR A 70 -5.39 -1.20 -8.79
N TYR A 71 -6.18 -0.49 -9.58
CA TYR A 71 -7.59 -0.87 -9.83
C TYR A 71 -7.73 -2.01 -10.83
N GLY A 72 -6.74 -2.25 -11.68
CA GLY A 72 -6.70 -3.44 -12.53
C GLY A 72 -7.77 -3.50 -13.61
N LYS A 73 -8.31 -2.36 -14.05
CA LYS A 73 -9.36 -2.31 -15.09
C LYS A 73 -8.81 -1.70 -16.37
N VAL A 74 -9.20 -2.27 -17.51
CA VAL A 74 -8.88 -1.74 -18.83
C VAL A 74 -9.59 -0.39 -19.02
N MET A 75 -8.90 0.57 -19.63
CA MET A 75 -9.51 1.80 -20.11
C MET A 75 -9.58 1.78 -21.64
N VAL A 76 -10.73 2.18 -22.19
CA VAL A 76 -11.03 2.12 -23.62
C VAL A 76 -11.59 3.44 -24.14
N SER A 77 -11.43 3.69 -25.43
CA SER A 77 -12.07 4.76 -26.19
C SER A 77 -13.59 4.66 -26.08
N THR A 78 -14.26 5.79 -25.88
CA THR A 78 -15.73 5.90 -25.84
C THR A 78 -16.36 5.61 -27.20
N SER A 79 -15.70 6.00 -28.29
CA SER A 79 -16.23 5.84 -29.65
C SER A 79 -16.00 4.45 -30.27
N THR A 80 -14.90 3.78 -29.92
CA THR A 80 -14.51 2.51 -30.58
C THR A 80 -14.45 1.31 -29.64
N GLY A 81 -14.44 1.52 -28.32
CA GLY A 81 -14.16 0.45 -27.35
C GLY A 81 -12.72 -0.09 -27.42
N SER A 82 -11.85 0.53 -28.22
CA SER A 82 -10.43 0.15 -28.35
C SER A 82 -9.62 0.65 -27.15
N THR A 83 -8.54 -0.05 -26.81
CA THR A 83 -7.55 0.46 -25.84
C THR A 83 -6.77 1.67 -26.37
N TRP A 84 -6.84 1.92 -27.67
CA TRP A 84 -6.29 3.09 -28.35
C TRP A 84 -7.41 4.11 -28.57
N ALA A 85 -7.27 5.29 -27.98
CA ALA A 85 -8.20 6.40 -28.17
C ALA A 85 -7.58 7.44 -29.10
N ARG A 86 -8.43 8.18 -29.83
CA ARG A 86 -7.98 9.26 -30.70
C ARG A 86 -7.44 10.43 -29.87
N ALA A 87 -6.60 11.27 -30.48
CA ALA A 87 -6.13 12.48 -29.82
C ALA A 87 -7.34 13.37 -29.42
N GLY A 88 -7.38 13.81 -28.16
CA GLY A 88 -8.49 14.59 -27.60
C GLY A 88 -9.69 13.77 -27.09
N GLU A 89 -9.68 12.45 -27.27
CA GLU A 89 -10.75 11.57 -26.79
C GLU A 89 -10.49 11.08 -25.35
N GLU A 90 -11.51 11.14 -24.50
CA GLU A 90 -11.46 10.59 -23.15
C GLU A 90 -11.57 9.06 -23.16
N LYS A 91 -10.79 8.39 -22.30
CA LYS A 91 -10.92 6.95 -22.07
C LYS A 91 -11.82 6.67 -20.87
N VAL A 92 -12.74 5.73 -21.04
CA VAL A 92 -13.62 5.24 -19.98
C VAL A 92 -13.14 3.89 -19.45
N VAL A 93 -13.40 3.65 -18.16
CA VAL A 93 -13.10 2.37 -17.51
C VAL A 93 -14.06 1.31 -18.03
N ALA A 94 -13.54 0.29 -18.71
CA ALA A 94 -14.32 -0.85 -19.18
C ALA A 94 -14.59 -1.84 -18.05
N ASN A 95 -15.68 -2.61 -18.17
CA ASN A 95 -15.95 -3.77 -17.31
C ASN A 95 -15.08 -4.98 -17.71
N ARG A 96 -13.77 -4.76 -17.85
CA ARG A 96 -12.78 -5.78 -18.23
C ARG A 96 -11.53 -5.61 -17.38
N ALA A 97 -11.09 -6.69 -16.75
CA ALA A 97 -9.88 -6.71 -15.93
C ALA A 97 -8.60 -6.72 -16.78
N LEU A 98 -7.52 -6.15 -16.24
CA LEU A 98 -6.18 -6.27 -16.77
C LEU A 98 -5.62 -7.66 -16.48
N THR A 99 -4.84 -8.17 -17.43
CA THR A 99 -4.03 -9.39 -17.25
C THR A 99 -2.64 -8.98 -16.76
N PHE A 100 -2.22 -9.53 -15.62
CA PHE A 100 -0.92 -9.24 -15.02
C PHE A 100 0.06 -10.38 -15.24
N LYS A 101 1.30 -10.05 -15.60
CA LYS A 101 2.40 -11.02 -15.60
C LYS A 101 2.69 -11.47 -14.16
N GLY A 102 2.75 -12.78 -13.93
CA GLY A 102 2.94 -13.36 -12.59
C GLY A 102 1.66 -13.43 -11.75
N ALA A 103 0.49 -13.30 -12.38
CA ALA A 103 -0.77 -13.72 -11.77
C ALA A 103 -0.72 -15.24 -11.40
N PRO A 104 -1.41 -15.67 -10.33
CA PRO A 104 -2.32 -14.88 -9.49
C PRO A 104 -1.60 -14.12 -8.36
N MET A 105 -0.31 -14.36 -8.12
CA MET A 105 0.39 -13.72 -7.01
C MET A 105 0.48 -12.20 -7.22
N ARG A 106 0.88 -11.75 -8.41
CA ARG A 106 0.90 -10.32 -8.78
C ARG A 106 -0.42 -9.89 -9.40
N GLY A 107 -0.88 -8.68 -9.05
CA GLY A 107 -2.10 -8.14 -9.64
C GLY A 107 -2.65 -6.93 -8.91
N SER A 108 -3.85 -6.50 -9.29
CA SER A 108 -4.56 -5.35 -8.70
C SER A 108 -4.77 -5.48 -7.19
N TYR A 109 -4.98 -4.34 -6.53
CA TYR A 109 -5.18 -4.23 -5.09
C TYR A 109 -4.10 -4.93 -4.26
N TRP A 110 -2.85 -4.90 -4.73
CA TRP A 110 -1.74 -5.64 -4.16
C TRP A 110 -1.49 -5.30 -2.68
N PHE A 111 -1.73 -4.06 -2.23
CA PHE A 111 -1.65 -3.70 -0.81
C PHE A 111 -2.70 -4.45 0.03
N LEU A 112 -3.97 -4.43 -0.39
CA LEU A 112 -5.05 -5.11 0.34
C LEU A 112 -4.83 -6.62 0.37
N ARG A 113 -4.36 -7.20 -0.74
CA ARG A 113 -4.03 -8.62 -0.84
C ARG A 113 -2.86 -9.01 0.06
N MET A 114 -1.79 -8.21 0.04
CA MET A 114 -0.65 -8.40 0.95
C MET A 114 -1.10 -8.28 2.41
N LYS A 115 -1.89 -7.26 2.75
CA LYS A 115 -2.42 -7.06 4.10
C LYS A 115 -3.29 -8.22 4.56
N ALA A 116 -4.15 -8.75 3.69
CA ALA A 116 -4.97 -9.91 3.99
C ALA A 116 -4.11 -11.16 4.27
N HIS A 117 -3.01 -11.33 3.54
CA HIS A 117 -2.14 -12.50 3.67
C HIS A 117 -1.13 -12.40 4.82
N TYR A 118 -0.55 -11.22 5.07
CA TYR A 118 0.58 -11.04 5.98
C TYR A 118 0.32 -10.07 7.14
N GLY A 119 -0.86 -9.48 7.24
CA GLY A 119 -1.15 -8.44 8.23
C GLY A 119 -0.94 -8.92 9.66
N ARG A 120 -1.31 -10.18 9.97
CA ARG A 120 -1.13 -10.74 11.32
C ARG A 120 0.34 -10.95 11.67
N GLU A 121 1.14 -11.42 10.71
CA GLU A 121 2.57 -11.64 10.86
C GLU A 121 3.32 -10.34 11.06
N ILE A 122 2.95 -9.29 10.31
CA ILE A 122 3.52 -7.94 10.47
C ILE A 122 3.22 -7.42 11.87
N LEU A 123 1.98 -7.53 12.35
CA LEU A 123 1.61 -7.11 13.71
C LEU A 123 2.32 -7.91 14.79
N LYS A 124 2.47 -9.23 14.63
CA LYS A 124 3.23 -10.08 15.55
C LYS A 124 4.70 -9.67 15.60
N GLY A 125 5.28 -9.36 14.44
CA GLY A 125 6.64 -8.83 14.32
C GLY A 125 6.80 -7.48 15.02
N ALA A 126 5.82 -6.58 14.84
CA ALA A 126 5.78 -5.27 15.47
C ALA A 126 5.66 -5.38 17.01
N GLY A 127 4.85 -6.32 17.51
CA GLY A 127 4.74 -6.58 18.94
C GLY A 127 6.06 -7.00 19.59
N ARG A 128 6.89 -7.77 18.88
CA ARG A 128 8.25 -8.15 19.33
C ARG A 128 9.23 -6.98 19.35
N GLN A 129 8.87 -5.86 18.75
CA GLN A 129 9.67 -4.65 18.80
C GLN A 129 9.38 -3.86 20.08
N ILE A 130 8.21 -3.95 20.72
CA ILE A 130 7.89 -3.18 21.93
C ILE A 130 8.96 -3.41 23.03
N GLY A 131 9.41 -2.33 23.67
CA GLY A 131 10.33 -2.38 24.82
C GLY A 131 11.81 -2.69 24.53
N LYS A 132 12.19 -2.90 23.26
CA LYS A 132 13.60 -2.90 22.84
C LYS A 132 14.17 -1.49 22.71
#